data_AF-A0AAW3JX20-F1
#
_entry.id   AF-A0AAW3JX20-F1
#
_cell.length_a   1.000
_cell.length_b   1.000
_cell.length_c   1.000
_cell.angle_alpha   90.00
_cell.angle_beta   90.00
_cell.angle_gamma   90.00
#
_symmetry.space_group_name_H-M   'P 1'
#
loop_
_entity.id
_entity.type
_entity.pdbx_description
1 polymer ?
#
loop_
_entity_poly.entity_id
_entity_poly.type
_entity_poly.pdbx_seq_one_letter_code
_entity_poly.pdbx_strand_id
1 'polypeptide(L)'
;MEFENYWGISKDSQEELKYTNNIHKIMEEQCKYLVQDTNGKVFAVFGEIKTDGSMHVIAQNISNLFKGVSGITGVQETVAELSTKNLINANDMYFDKRYGFEICTEKYRFRLFELRMTPIYPVEIIIDEGICKNIGNALARIAIQMEKFNHFKVSDEKMFCDVLQNILQDKKVHYIIGELQKRVPDKKENEDCLPEKVIICEGQTEEIVLQAIAQKLCKKVTIIIANGKYNVPAIFDTVKVKNTKSDILIVVDSDGNEEETQKAIQEKIDNKNCDLVIINDHIEDWFMPEVADFSKLKLMQSMDSIVDESDLEELSKNHESLAKVVDFLRE
;
A
#
# COMPACT_ATOMS: atom_id res chain seq x y z
N MET A 1 30.21 45.44 19.39
CA MET A 1 30.13 43.98 19.18
C MET A 1 29.37 43.82 17.88
N GLU A 2 30.06 43.43 16.81
CA GLU A 2 29.42 43.16 15.53
C GLU A 2 28.70 41.82 15.65
N PHE A 3 27.47 41.74 15.14
CA PHE A 3 26.70 40.51 15.16
C PHE A 3 27.08 39.66 13.94
N GLU A 4 27.47 38.41 14.17
CA GLU A 4 27.74 37.45 13.09
C GLU A 4 26.45 36.87 12.53
N ASN A 5 26.48 36.46 11.27
CA ASN A 5 25.35 35.80 10.62
C ASN A 5 25.28 34.33 11.08
N TYR A 6 24.27 34.00 11.89
CA TYR A 6 24.06 32.66 12.43
C TYR A 6 23.30 31.71 11.50
N TRP A 7 22.76 32.18 10.37
CA TRP A 7 21.90 31.35 9.52
C TRP A 7 22.68 30.27 8.78
N GLY A 8 23.97 30.47 8.50
CA GLY A 8 24.82 29.43 7.88
C GLY A 8 24.35 28.94 6.51
N ILE A 9 23.44 29.66 5.84
CA ILE A 9 22.86 29.26 4.56
C ILE A 9 23.80 29.67 3.43
N SER A 10 24.66 28.75 2.99
CA SER A 10 25.40 28.86 1.71
C SER A 10 24.67 28.08 0.62
N LYS A 11 25.01 28.27 -0.67
CA LYS A 11 24.46 27.43 -1.76
C LYS A 11 24.80 25.95 -1.59
N ASP A 12 25.84 25.64 -0.82
CA ASP A 12 26.32 24.29 -0.55
C ASP A 12 25.56 23.60 0.60
N SER A 13 24.73 24.33 1.36
CA SER A 13 24.01 23.78 2.52
C SER A 13 22.92 22.75 2.17
N GLN A 14 22.46 22.73 0.92
CA GLN A 14 21.53 21.69 0.43
C GLN A 14 22.23 20.36 0.12
N GLU A 15 23.54 20.37 -0.18
CA GLU A 15 24.31 19.16 -0.49
C GLU A 15 24.69 18.35 0.78
N GLU A 16 24.64 18.97 1.97
CA GLU A 16 24.94 18.30 3.25
C GLU A 16 23.76 17.49 3.81
N LEU A 17 22.53 17.75 3.37
CA LEU A 17 21.33 17.08 3.89
C LEU A 17 21.18 15.69 3.27
N LYS A 18 21.20 14.66 4.13
CA LYS A 18 20.89 13.28 3.74
C LYS A 18 19.39 13.00 3.91
N TYR A 19 18.69 12.79 2.79
CA TYR A 19 17.24 12.53 2.77
C TYR A 19 16.88 11.06 3.01
N THR A 20 15.68 10.81 3.53
CA THR A 20 15.17 9.46 3.88
C THR A 20 14.26 8.85 2.81
N ASN A 21 14.12 9.50 1.66
CA ASN A 21 13.22 9.14 0.56
C ASN A 21 13.34 7.67 0.09
N ASN A 22 14.54 7.09 0.15
CA ASN A 22 14.78 5.72 -0.30
C ASN A 22 14.36 4.63 0.70
N ILE A 23 14.09 4.98 1.97
CA ILE A 23 13.70 4.00 3.00
C ILE A 23 12.48 3.19 2.58
N HIS A 24 11.45 3.84 2.02
CA HIS A 24 10.25 3.16 1.55
C HIS A 24 10.54 2.14 0.43
N LYS A 25 11.36 2.53 -0.55
CA LYS A 25 11.73 1.65 -1.66
C LYS A 25 12.52 0.43 -1.16
N ILE A 26 13.46 0.64 -0.24
CA ILE A 26 14.22 -0.45 0.38
C ILE A 26 13.27 -1.42 1.08
N MET A 27 12.32 -0.91 1.86
CA MET A 27 11.37 -1.74 2.61
C MET A 27 10.43 -2.53 1.71
N GLU A 28 9.92 -1.93 0.64
CA GLU A 28 9.07 -2.64 -0.32
C GLU A 28 9.79 -3.80 -0.99
N GLU A 29 11.05 -3.63 -1.36
CA GLU A 29 11.85 -4.73 -1.92
C GLU A 29 12.02 -5.85 -0.90
N GLN A 30 12.26 -5.54 0.39
CA GLN A 30 12.31 -6.57 1.43
C GLN A 30 10.98 -7.31 1.60
N CYS A 31 9.85 -6.60 1.49
CA CYS A 31 8.53 -7.24 1.51
C CYS A 31 8.35 -8.20 0.33
N LYS A 32 8.75 -7.80 -0.88
CA LYS A 32 8.69 -8.66 -2.08
C LYS A 32 9.54 -9.91 -1.92
N TYR A 33 10.77 -9.79 -1.41
CA TYR A 33 11.65 -10.93 -1.19
C TYR A 33 11.03 -11.95 -0.23
N LEU A 34 10.47 -11.52 0.90
CA LEU A 34 9.88 -12.46 1.86
C LEU A 34 8.67 -13.22 1.28
N VAL A 35 7.82 -12.54 0.51
CA VAL A 35 6.68 -13.18 -0.16
C VAL A 35 7.16 -14.21 -1.17
N GLN A 36 8.17 -13.88 -1.98
CA GLN A 36 8.74 -14.79 -2.98
C GLN A 36 9.38 -16.00 -2.31
N ASP A 37 10.23 -15.79 -1.30
CA ASP A 37 11.00 -16.85 -0.63
C ASP A 37 10.13 -17.83 0.16
N THR A 38 8.93 -17.41 0.55
CA THR A 38 7.98 -18.25 1.30
C THR A 38 6.79 -18.71 0.48
N ASN A 39 6.83 -18.52 -0.86
CA ASN A 39 5.74 -18.82 -1.79
C ASN A 39 4.38 -18.23 -1.33
N GLY A 40 4.41 -17.00 -0.81
CA GLY A 40 3.24 -16.27 -0.34
C GLY A 40 2.62 -16.77 0.96
N LYS A 41 3.22 -17.78 1.63
CA LYS A 41 2.72 -18.23 2.93
C LYS A 41 2.92 -17.19 4.03
N VAL A 42 4.02 -16.46 3.94
CA VAL A 42 4.38 -15.40 4.88
C VAL A 42 4.65 -14.15 4.05
N PHE A 43 4.14 -13.02 4.49
CA PHE A 43 4.37 -11.74 3.82
C PHE A 43 4.83 -10.71 4.84
N ALA A 44 5.46 -9.63 4.39
CA ALA A 44 5.78 -8.51 5.25
C ALA A 44 4.99 -7.27 4.84
N VAL A 45 4.73 -6.42 5.83
CA VAL A 45 4.06 -5.14 5.65
C VAL A 45 4.92 -4.04 6.28
N PHE A 46 5.15 -2.99 5.52
CA PHE A 46 5.73 -1.75 5.99
C PHE A 46 4.72 -0.61 5.79
N GLY A 47 4.47 0.18 6.84
CA GLY A 47 3.42 1.19 6.81
C GLY A 47 3.40 2.10 8.03
N GLU A 48 2.53 3.11 8.03
CA GLU A 48 2.40 4.05 9.15
C GLU A 48 1.61 3.41 10.29
N ILE A 49 2.09 3.58 11.52
CA ILE A 49 1.43 3.09 12.73
C ILE A 49 0.39 4.12 13.17
N LYS A 50 -0.88 3.71 13.21
CA LYS A 50 -1.97 4.52 13.77
C LYS A 50 -1.91 4.59 15.30
N THR A 51 -2.66 5.51 15.89
CA THR A 51 -2.76 5.69 17.35
C THR A 51 -3.27 4.45 18.09
N ASP A 52 -4.02 3.59 17.43
CA ASP A 52 -4.50 2.30 17.96
C ASP A 52 -3.50 1.13 17.79
N GLY A 53 -2.34 1.39 17.17
CA GLY A 53 -1.29 0.40 16.91
C GLY A 53 -1.50 -0.46 15.66
N SER A 54 -2.55 -0.21 14.87
CA SER A 54 -2.74 -0.81 13.54
C SER A 54 -1.85 -0.16 12.47
N MET A 55 -1.70 -0.82 11.32
CA MET A 55 -0.84 -0.38 10.21
C MET A 55 -1.68 0.11 9.05
N HIS A 56 -1.36 1.29 8.51
CA HIS A 56 -1.87 1.74 7.22
C HIS A 56 -0.84 1.41 6.13
N VAL A 57 -1.21 0.57 5.15
CA VAL A 57 -0.35 0.26 4.01
C VAL A 57 -0.29 1.49 3.12
N ILE A 58 0.82 2.22 3.16
CA ILE A 58 1.02 3.36 2.27
C ILE A 58 1.41 2.80 0.89
N ALA A 59 0.46 2.74 -0.04
CA ALA A 59 0.80 2.70 -1.46
C ALA A 59 1.58 3.99 -1.77
N GLN A 60 2.84 3.85 -2.21
CA GLN A 60 3.77 4.96 -2.39
C GLN A 60 3.17 6.12 -3.19
N ASN A 61 3.18 7.30 -2.58
CA ASN A 61 2.98 8.57 -3.28
C ASN A 61 4.07 9.56 -2.91
N ILE A 62 5.30 9.29 -3.36
CA ILE A 62 6.41 10.24 -3.25
C ILE A 62 6.49 11.13 -4.52
N SER A 63 5.39 11.35 -5.24
CA SER A 63 5.37 12.26 -6.40
C SER A 63 5.03 13.71 -6.06
N ASN A 64 4.54 14.02 -4.86
CA ASN A 64 3.98 15.35 -4.56
C ASN A 64 4.92 16.30 -3.81
N LEU A 65 6.12 15.86 -3.42
CA LEU A 65 7.12 16.75 -2.81
C LEU A 65 7.98 17.52 -3.83
N PHE A 66 7.77 17.31 -5.14
CA PHE A 66 8.52 17.99 -6.21
C PHE A 66 7.70 19.00 -7.03
N LYS A 67 6.53 19.45 -6.54
CA LYS A 67 5.77 20.57 -7.15
C LYS A 67 5.85 21.86 -6.33
N GLY A 68 7.02 22.14 -5.76
CA GLY A 68 7.34 23.41 -5.11
C GLY A 68 8.17 24.30 -6.04
N VAL A 69 7.50 25.32 -6.60
CA VAL A 69 8.08 26.54 -7.21
C VAL A 69 8.60 26.40 -8.66
N SER A 70 7.67 26.25 -9.60
CA SER A 70 7.82 26.92 -10.89
C SER A 70 7.31 28.36 -10.77
N GLY A 71 8.24 29.31 -10.69
CA GLY A 71 8.01 30.72 -11.02
C GLY A 71 7.77 31.67 -9.85
N ILE A 72 8.84 32.28 -9.34
CA ILE A 72 8.85 33.72 -9.06
C ILE A 72 10.17 34.28 -9.60
N THR A 73 10.10 34.84 -10.80
CA THR A 73 11.12 35.74 -11.33
C THR A 73 11.06 37.05 -10.54
N GLY A 74 12.15 37.32 -9.81
CA GLY A 74 12.66 38.62 -9.39
C GLY A 74 11.69 39.67 -8.85
N VAL A 75 11.71 39.88 -7.52
CA VAL A 75 11.43 41.19 -6.91
C VAL A 75 12.30 41.33 -5.65
N GLN A 76 13.23 42.29 -5.65
CA GLN A 76 13.82 42.84 -4.43
C GLN A 76 12.81 43.83 -3.83
N GLU A 77 12.00 43.37 -2.90
CA GLU A 77 11.22 44.22 -2.02
C GLU A 77 11.69 44.00 -0.57
N THR A 78 11.90 45.10 0.14
CA THR A 78 12.36 45.10 1.52
C THR A 78 11.31 44.41 2.40
N VAL A 79 11.76 43.41 3.19
CA VAL A 79 10.97 42.39 3.93
C VAL A 79 9.96 42.94 4.97
N ALA A 80 9.79 44.26 5.09
CA ALA A 80 9.18 44.89 6.25
C ALA A 80 7.65 44.77 6.37
N GLU A 81 6.89 44.35 5.35
CA GLU A 81 5.41 44.29 5.45
C GLU A 81 4.76 43.09 4.72
N LEU A 82 5.39 41.90 4.78
CA LEU A 82 4.71 40.68 4.35
C LEU A 82 3.76 40.19 5.47
N SER A 83 2.46 40.39 5.27
CA SER A 83 1.41 39.83 6.13
C SER A 83 1.52 38.31 6.17
N THR A 84 1.77 37.76 7.36
CA THR A 84 1.89 36.30 7.59
C THR A 84 0.56 35.56 7.50
N LYS A 85 -0.56 36.28 7.29
CA LYS A 85 -1.93 35.72 7.30
C LYS A 85 -2.21 34.69 6.20
N ASN A 86 -1.45 34.70 5.11
CA ASN A 86 -1.60 33.78 3.98
C ASN A 86 -0.44 32.78 3.85
N LEU A 87 0.44 32.68 4.85
CA LEU A 87 1.57 31.74 4.80
C LEU A 87 1.11 30.32 5.16
N ILE A 88 1.56 29.35 4.37
CA ILE A 88 1.41 27.92 4.69
C ILE A 88 2.41 27.59 5.80
N ASN A 89 1.99 26.79 6.79
CA ASN A 89 2.86 26.37 7.86
C ASN A 89 3.94 25.41 7.33
N ALA A 90 5.19 25.87 7.27
CA ALA A 90 6.30 25.05 6.79
C ALA A 90 6.61 23.83 7.68
N ASN A 91 6.06 23.77 8.91
CA ASN A 91 6.14 22.55 9.72
C ASN A 91 5.47 21.35 9.02
N ASP A 92 4.50 21.59 8.13
CA ASP A 92 3.88 20.53 7.35
C ASP A 92 4.87 19.88 6.36
N MET A 93 5.98 20.55 6.04
CA MET A 93 7.07 20.01 5.23
C MET A 93 8.03 19.11 6.04
N TYR A 94 8.03 19.24 7.37
CA TYR A 94 8.90 18.47 8.28
C TYR A 94 8.07 17.46 9.07
N PHE A 95 7.77 16.32 8.44
CA PHE A 95 7.00 15.27 9.08
C PHE A 95 7.80 14.53 10.15
N ASP A 96 7.11 14.02 11.16
CA ASP A 96 7.65 13.11 12.17
C ASP A 96 6.62 12.01 12.39
N LYS A 97 6.84 10.87 11.74
CA LYS A 97 5.85 9.78 11.63
C LYS A 97 6.44 8.47 12.10
N ARG A 98 5.60 7.62 12.69
CA ARG A 98 5.99 6.29 13.15
C ARG A 98 5.54 5.23 12.14
N TYR A 99 6.46 4.38 11.73
CA TYR A 99 6.25 3.28 10.80
C TYR A 99 6.58 1.96 11.47
N GLY A 100 5.92 0.89 11.06
CA GLY A 100 6.18 -0.47 11.53
C GLY A 100 6.63 -1.36 10.39
N PHE A 101 7.48 -2.35 10.70
CA PHE A 101 7.73 -3.47 9.80
C PHE A 101 7.26 -4.77 10.46
N GLU A 102 6.29 -5.43 9.84
CA GLU A 102 5.62 -6.61 10.40
C GLU A 102 5.76 -7.81 9.47
N ILE A 103 5.95 -8.99 10.06
CA ILE A 103 5.82 -10.28 9.40
C ILE A 103 4.43 -10.81 9.68
N CYS A 104 3.73 -11.20 8.63
CA CYS A 104 2.31 -11.50 8.65
C CYS A 104 1.99 -12.83 7.94
N THR A 105 0.86 -13.38 8.36
CA THR A 105 0.05 -14.38 7.67
C THR A 105 -1.40 -13.89 7.73
N GLU A 106 -2.37 -14.66 7.22
CA GLU A 106 -3.79 -14.33 7.40
C GLU A 106 -4.23 -14.23 8.87
N LYS A 107 -3.54 -14.90 9.81
CA LYS A 107 -3.97 -15.03 11.21
C LYS A 107 -3.01 -14.43 12.23
N TYR A 108 -1.74 -14.31 11.88
CA TYR A 108 -0.67 -13.93 12.80
C TYR A 108 0.07 -12.73 12.26
N ARG A 109 0.42 -11.81 13.15
CA ARG A 109 1.35 -10.71 12.88
C ARG A 109 2.44 -10.66 13.95
N PHE A 110 3.64 -10.28 13.55
CA PHE A 110 4.78 -10.06 14.43
C PHE A 110 5.56 -8.85 13.96
N ARG A 111 5.63 -7.81 14.80
CA ARG A 111 6.37 -6.58 14.50
C ARG A 111 7.85 -6.76 14.82
N LEU A 112 8.69 -6.55 13.82
CA LEU A 112 10.14 -6.65 13.93
C LEU A 112 10.75 -5.40 14.57
N PHE A 113 10.31 -4.23 14.09
CA PHE A 113 10.77 -2.93 14.55
C PHE A 113 9.79 -1.82 14.17
N GLU A 114 10.00 -0.65 14.77
CA GLU A 114 9.36 0.62 14.45
C GLU A 114 10.41 1.63 13.99
N LEU A 115 10.05 2.49 13.05
CA LEU A 115 10.86 3.63 12.60
C LEU A 115 10.13 4.92 12.92
N ARG A 116 10.79 5.83 13.64
CA ARG A 116 10.39 7.23 13.69
C ARG A 116 11.14 7.98 12.60
N MET A 117 10.42 8.35 11.56
CA MET A 117 10.99 8.88 10.33
C MET A 117 10.69 10.36 10.17
N THR A 118 11.73 11.11 9.82
CA THR A 118 11.74 12.52 9.42
C THR A 118 12.19 12.63 7.95
N PRO A 119 12.02 13.77 7.26
CA PRO A 119 12.45 13.93 5.86
C PRO A 119 13.97 13.76 5.63
N ILE A 120 14.75 13.95 6.68
CA ILE A 120 16.22 13.86 6.69
C ILE A 120 16.68 12.96 7.83
N TYR A 121 17.83 12.32 7.65
CA TYR A 121 18.51 11.59 8.72
C TYR A 121 18.98 12.54 9.83
N PRO A 122 19.19 12.05 11.07
CA PRO A 122 19.04 10.66 11.51
C PRO A 122 17.59 10.24 11.76
N VAL A 123 17.29 8.96 11.54
CA VAL A 123 16.01 8.33 11.92
C VAL A 123 16.18 7.49 13.18
N GLU A 124 15.12 7.31 13.96
CA GLU A 124 15.14 6.45 15.14
C GLU A 124 14.52 5.09 14.81
N ILE A 125 15.22 4.00 15.14
CA ILE A 125 14.71 2.63 15.00
C ILE A 125 14.55 1.99 16.38
N ILE A 126 13.40 1.37 16.59
CA ILE A 126 13.02 0.70 17.83
C ILE A 126 12.80 -0.77 17.50
N ILE A 127 13.69 -1.63 17.96
CA ILE A 127 13.73 -3.04 17.55
C ILE A 127 13.02 -3.90 18.60
N ASP A 128 12.38 -5.00 18.20
CA ASP A 128 11.89 -6.00 19.14
C ASP A 128 13.00 -6.42 20.13
N GLU A 129 12.67 -6.46 21.42
CA GLU A 129 13.64 -6.70 22.48
C GLU A 129 14.37 -8.04 22.35
N GLY A 130 13.67 -9.08 21.88
CA GLY A 130 14.25 -10.41 21.70
C GLY A 130 15.25 -10.45 20.56
N ILE A 131 14.94 -9.77 19.45
CA ILE A 131 15.87 -9.56 18.34
C ILE A 131 17.07 -8.76 18.85
N CYS A 132 16.83 -7.62 19.50
CA CYS A 132 17.90 -6.73 19.97
C CYS A 132 18.83 -7.41 20.99
N LYS A 133 18.33 -8.33 21.84
CA LYS A 133 19.19 -9.12 22.73
C LYS A 133 20.19 -10.00 21.97
N ASN A 134 19.84 -10.45 20.77
CA ASN A 134 20.72 -11.28 19.95
C ASN A 134 21.75 -10.45 19.19
N ILE A 135 21.34 -9.32 18.61
CA ILE A 135 22.17 -8.54 17.67
C ILE A 135 22.69 -7.20 18.24
N GLY A 136 22.31 -6.82 19.46
CA GLY A 136 22.57 -5.50 20.02
C GLY A 136 24.04 -5.10 20.05
N ASN A 137 24.95 -6.06 20.31
CA ASN A 137 26.39 -5.81 20.26
C ASN A 137 26.91 -5.48 18.85
N ALA A 138 26.31 -6.06 17.81
CA ALA A 138 26.62 -5.74 16.42
C ALA A 138 26.05 -4.36 16.06
N LEU A 139 24.80 -4.09 16.46
CA LEU A 139 24.13 -2.82 16.21
C LEU A 139 24.83 -1.64 16.88
N ALA A 140 25.33 -1.80 18.12
CA ALA A 140 26.05 -0.75 18.84
C ALA A 140 27.37 -0.33 18.15
N ARG A 141 27.87 -1.11 17.17
CA ARG A 141 29.05 -0.75 16.36
C ARG A 141 28.69 0.00 15.08
N ILE A 142 27.42 -0.03 14.68
CA ILE A 142 26.94 0.48 13.40
C ILE A 142 26.05 1.71 13.60
N ALA A 143 25.26 1.72 14.67
CA ALA A 143 24.27 2.75 15.00
C ALA A 143 24.47 3.28 16.42
N ILE A 144 23.92 4.47 16.69
CA ILE A 144 24.08 5.15 17.97
C ILE A 144 22.97 4.66 18.91
N GLN A 145 23.34 3.88 19.94
CA GLN A 145 22.40 3.42 20.94
C GLN A 145 21.85 4.59 21.78
N MET A 146 20.54 4.58 22.02
CA MET A 146 19.85 5.56 22.86
C MET A 146 19.67 5.03 24.30
N GLU A 147 18.96 5.78 25.15
CA GLU A 147 18.74 5.41 26.56
C GLU A 147 18.16 4.00 26.74
N LYS A 148 17.23 3.60 25.85
CA LYS A 148 16.68 2.25 25.83
C LYS A 148 17.53 1.35 24.94
N PHE A 149 17.83 0.14 25.43
CA PHE A 149 18.79 -0.75 24.79
C PHE A 149 18.39 -1.16 23.37
N ASN A 150 17.09 -1.19 23.06
CA ASN A 150 16.52 -1.55 21.76
C ASN A 150 16.20 -0.33 20.87
N HIS A 151 16.65 0.87 21.25
CA HIS A 151 16.48 2.10 20.49
C HIS A 151 17.83 2.55 19.93
N PHE A 152 17.87 2.83 18.63
CA PHE A 152 19.08 3.27 17.95
C PHE A 152 18.78 4.46 17.03
N LYS A 153 19.74 5.36 16.87
CA LYS A 153 19.74 6.38 15.81
C LYS A 153 20.57 5.91 14.63
N VAL A 154 19.99 6.06 13.44
CA VAL A 154 20.57 5.69 12.16
C VAL A 154 20.81 6.97 11.37
N SER A 155 22.07 7.25 11.02
CA SER A 155 22.47 8.56 10.50
C SER A 155 22.53 8.66 8.98
N ASP A 156 22.42 7.55 8.26
CA ASP A 156 22.33 7.52 6.81
C ASP A 156 21.79 6.19 6.27
N GLU A 157 21.56 6.15 4.96
CA GLU A 157 21.04 4.99 4.24
C GLU A 157 21.94 3.76 4.35
N LYS A 158 23.26 3.93 4.37
CA LYS A 158 24.18 2.79 4.49
C LYS A 158 24.02 2.15 5.87
N MET A 159 24.06 2.96 6.93
CA MET A 159 23.81 2.48 8.29
C MET A 159 22.43 1.82 8.41
N PHE A 160 21.42 2.39 7.74
CA PHE A 160 20.08 1.83 7.71
C PHE A 160 20.05 0.41 7.11
N CYS A 161 20.65 0.22 5.93
CA CYS A 161 20.77 -1.08 5.29
C CYS A 161 21.54 -2.09 6.17
N ASP A 162 22.65 -1.66 6.78
CA ASP A 162 23.46 -2.51 7.66
C ASP A 162 22.65 -2.95 8.90
N VAL A 163 21.89 -2.04 9.53
CA VAL A 163 21.00 -2.34 10.66
C VAL A 163 19.87 -3.27 10.22
N LEU A 164 19.21 -2.97 9.11
CA LEU A 164 18.11 -3.76 8.56
C LEU A 164 18.54 -5.21 8.29
N GLN A 165 19.71 -5.39 7.66
CA GLN A 165 20.26 -6.71 7.39
C GLN A 165 20.45 -7.52 8.67
N ASN A 166 21.02 -6.91 9.72
CA ASN A 166 21.21 -7.58 11.01
C ASN A 166 19.87 -7.99 11.66
N ILE A 167 18.83 -7.16 11.52
CA ILE A 167 17.48 -7.48 12.03
C ILE A 167 16.87 -8.64 11.26
N LEU A 168 16.81 -8.57 9.92
CA LEU A 168 16.13 -9.56 9.09
C LEU A 168 16.81 -10.93 9.14
N GLN A 169 18.14 -10.96 9.35
CA GLN A 169 18.92 -12.20 9.47
C GLN A 169 18.98 -12.77 10.89
N ASP A 170 18.31 -12.14 11.87
CA ASP A 170 18.32 -12.64 13.24
C ASP A 170 17.63 -14.01 13.37
N LYS A 171 18.17 -14.85 14.27
CA LYS A 171 17.65 -16.20 14.51
C LYS A 171 16.18 -16.22 14.99
N LYS A 172 15.72 -15.19 15.73
CA LYS A 172 14.31 -15.11 16.17
C LYS A 172 13.41 -14.88 14.95
N VAL A 173 13.85 -14.04 14.01
CA VAL A 173 13.12 -13.76 12.77
C VAL A 173 12.99 -15.02 11.93
N HIS A 174 14.11 -15.70 11.65
CA HIS A 174 14.09 -16.97 10.91
C HIS A 174 13.23 -18.04 11.61
N TYR A 175 13.31 -18.14 12.94
CA TYR A 175 12.47 -19.06 13.71
C TYR A 175 10.99 -18.75 13.51
N ILE A 176 10.58 -17.50 13.65
CA ILE A 176 9.18 -17.08 13.48
C ILE A 176 8.70 -17.36 12.06
N ILE A 177 9.47 -16.99 11.03
CA ILE A 177 9.13 -17.29 9.64
C ILE A 177 8.95 -18.79 9.42
N GLY A 178 9.89 -19.61 9.90
CA GLY A 178 9.81 -21.06 9.78
C GLY A 178 8.60 -21.66 10.50
N GLU A 179 8.29 -21.16 11.70
CA GLU A 179 7.12 -21.58 12.47
C GLU A 179 5.79 -21.16 11.81
N LEU A 180 5.73 -19.95 11.23
CA LEU A 180 4.57 -19.50 10.46
C LEU A 180 4.37 -20.34 9.21
N GLN A 181 5.43 -20.63 8.45
CA GLN A 181 5.36 -21.47 7.25
C GLN A 181 4.86 -22.90 7.50
N LYS A 182 5.11 -23.46 8.70
CA LYS A 182 4.58 -24.78 9.09
C LYS A 182 3.08 -24.72 9.47
N ARG A 183 2.64 -23.59 10.01
CA ARG A 183 1.24 -23.37 10.46
C ARG A 183 0.34 -22.95 9.30
N VAL A 184 0.91 -22.34 8.28
CA VAL A 184 0.25 -22.14 7.00
C VAL A 184 0.36 -23.47 6.26
N PRO A 185 -0.75 -24.21 6.06
CA PRO A 185 -0.69 -25.47 5.35
C PRO A 185 0.03 -25.26 4.02
N ASP A 186 0.93 -26.18 3.66
CA ASP A 186 1.36 -26.28 2.27
C ASP A 186 0.09 -26.22 1.43
N LYS A 187 0.01 -25.24 0.52
CA LYS A 187 -0.74 -25.44 -0.70
C LYS A 187 -0.01 -26.60 -1.41
N LYS A 188 -0.16 -27.83 -0.89
CA LYS A 188 -0.05 -29.02 -1.71
C LYS A 188 -0.92 -28.72 -2.91
N GLU A 189 -0.37 -29.02 -4.07
CA GLU A 189 -1.08 -29.21 -5.32
C GLU A 189 -2.47 -29.80 -5.05
N ASN A 190 -3.44 -28.93 -4.77
CA ASN A 190 -4.80 -29.17 -5.15
C ASN A 190 -4.75 -28.79 -6.61
N GLU A 191 -4.68 -29.82 -7.46
CA GLU A 191 -5.26 -29.77 -8.79
C GLU A 191 -6.36 -28.70 -8.83
N ASP A 192 -6.17 -27.69 -9.68
CA ASP A 192 -7.23 -26.96 -10.37
C ASP A 192 -8.60 -26.92 -9.68
N CYS A 193 -8.64 -26.25 -8.53
CA CYS A 193 -9.86 -25.61 -8.05
C CYS A 193 -9.47 -24.24 -7.54
N LEU A 194 -9.56 -23.23 -8.42
CA LEU A 194 -9.77 -21.87 -7.96
C LEU A 194 -11.01 -21.92 -7.03
N PRO A 195 -11.10 -21.03 -6.02
CA PRO A 195 -12.31 -20.95 -5.21
C PRO A 195 -13.56 -20.91 -6.09
N GLU A 196 -14.70 -21.35 -5.54
CA GLU A 196 -15.98 -21.40 -6.27
C GLU A 196 -16.30 -20.07 -6.99
N LYS A 197 -15.76 -18.93 -6.52
CA LYS A 197 -15.97 -17.62 -7.10
C LYS A 197 -14.67 -16.93 -7.51
N VAL A 198 -14.60 -16.53 -8.76
CA VAL A 198 -13.48 -15.79 -9.36
C VAL A 198 -14.01 -14.50 -9.97
N ILE A 199 -13.36 -13.37 -9.70
CA ILE A 199 -13.63 -12.10 -10.36
C ILE A 199 -12.44 -11.75 -11.26
N ILE A 200 -12.70 -11.39 -12.52
CA ILE A 200 -11.71 -10.87 -13.45
C ILE A 200 -12.01 -9.38 -13.66
N CYS A 201 -11.03 -8.52 -13.39
CA CYS A 201 -11.18 -7.07 -13.52
C CYS A 201 -10.11 -6.46 -14.43
N GLU A 202 -10.35 -5.25 -14.90
CA GLU A 202 -9.44 -4.55 -15.84
C GLU A 202 -8.10 -4.20 -15.20
N GLY A 203 -8.11 -3.60 -14.02
CA GLY A 203 -6.96 -2.98 -13.40
C GLY A 203 -6.93 -3.11 -11.88
N GLN A 204 -5.97 -2.41 -11.31
CA GLN A 204 -5.66 -2.45 -9.88
C GLN A 204 -6.68 -1.68 -9.03
N THR A 205 -7.32 -0.65 -9.60
CA THR A 205 -8.37 0.10 -8.90
C THR A 205 -9.54 -0.81 -8.58
N GLU A 206 -9.99 -1.57 -9.58
CA GLU A 206 -11.13 -2.46 -9.47
C GLU A 206 -10.83 -3.59 -8.49
N GLU A 207 -9.61 -4.13 -8.52
CA GLU A 207 -9.16 -5.10 -7.53
C GLU A 207 -9.33 -4.58 -6.10
N ILE A 208 -8.88 -3.37 -5.82
CA ILE A 208 -8.95 -2.78 -4.47
C ILE A 208 -10.41 -2.60 -4.01
N VAL A 209 -11.27 -2.05 -4.87
CA VAL A 209 -12.69 -1.83 -4.55
C VAL A 209 -13.41 -3.15 -4.32
N LEU A 210 -13.24 -4.11 -5.22
CA LEU A 210 -13.88 -5.42 -5.13
C LEU A 210 -13.37 -6.21 -3.90
N GLN A 211 -12.09 -6.09 -3.58
CA GLN A 211 -11.50 -6.72 -2.39
C GLN A 211 -12.09 -6.11 -1.10
N ALA A 212 -12.25 -4.78 -1.04
CA ALA A 212 -12.88 -4.09 0.08
C ALA A 212 -14.34 -4.52 0.28
N ILE A 213 -15.12 -4.63 -0.80
CA ILE A 213 -16.51 -5.11 -0.77
C ILE A 213 -16.56 -6.56 -0.27
N ALA A 214 -15.71 -7.44 -0.80
CA ALA A 214 -15.65 -8.84 -0.38
C ALA A 214 -15.29 -8.98 1.11
N GLN A 215 -14.35 -8.17 1.60
CA GLN A 215 -13.98 -8.12 3.02
C GLN A 215 -15.16 -7.69 3.89
N LYS A 216 -15.87 -6.62 3.53
CA LYS A 216 -17.07 -6.17 4.25
C LYS A 216 -18.15 -7.25 4.33
N LEU A 217 -18.34 -8.01 3.26
CA LEU A 217 -19.29 -9.12 3.21
C LEU A 217 -18.79 -10.40 3.90
N CYS A 218 -17.56 -10.40 4.46
CA CYS A 218 -16.88 -11.58 5.00
C CYS A 218 -16.77 -12.74 4.00
N LYS A 219 -16.58 -12.44 2.71
CA LYS A 219 -16.52 -13.43 1.62
C LYS A 219 -15.09 -13.61 1.12
N LYS A 220 -14.74 -14.85 0.75
CA LYS A 220 -13.46 -15.16 0.09
C LYS A 220 -13.68 -15.22 -1.41
N VAL A 221 -12.90 -14.43 -2.14
CA VAL A 221 -12.93 -14.37 -3.60
C VAL A 221 -11.51 -14.31 -4.14
N THR A 222 -11.28 -14.89 -5.32
CA THR A 222 -10.04 -14.67 -6.07
C THR A 222 -10.29 -13.59 -7.11
N ILE A 223 -9.53 -12.50 -7.06
CA ILE A 223 -9.60 -11.43 -8.05
C ILE A 223 -8.36 -11.53 -8.96
N ILE A 224 -8.56 -11.41 -10.26
CA ILE A 224 -7.51 -11.51 -11.28
C ILE A 224 -7.54 -10.25 -12.13
N ILE A 225 -6.43 -9.51 -12.14
CA ILE A 225 -6.26 -8.31 -12.96
C ILE A 225 -5.84 -8.69 -14.38
N ALA A 226 -6.55 -8.14 -15.37
CA ALA A 226 -6.26 -8.35 -16.79
C ALA A 226 -5.20 -7.39 -17.36
N ASN A 227 -4.86 -6.31 -16.66
CA ASN A 227 -3.98 -5.24 -17.14
C ASN A 227 -4.53 -4.62 -18.44
N GLY A 228 -5.79 -4.22 -18.40
CA GLY A 228 -6.48 -3.56 -19.50
C GLY A 228 -7.66 -4.35 -20.07
N LYS A 229 -8.72 -3.63 -20.45
CA LYS A 229 -9.98 -4.12 -21.02
C LYS A 229 -9.80 -5.18 -22.12
N TYR A 230 -8.83 -4.96 -23.02
CA TYR A 230 -8.60 -5.85 -24.18
C TYR A 230 -7.99 -7.22 -23.81
N ASN A 231 -7.40 -7.35 -22.63
CA ASN A 231 -6.77 -8.58 -22.16
C ASN A 231 -7.75 -9.47 -21.37
N VAL A 232 -8.90 -8.93 -20.96
CA VAL A 232 -9.93 -9.64 -20.17
C VAL A 232 -10.33 -10.98 -20.83
N PRO A 233 -10.61 -11.05 -22.15
CA PRO A 233 -10.97 -12.33 -22.78
C PRO A 233 -9.85 -13.38 -22.73
N ALA A 234 -8.59 -12.98 -22.91
CA ALA A 234 -7.46 -13.91 -22.88
C ALA A 234 -7.23 -14.50 -21.48
N ILE A 235 -7.43 -13.67 -20.44
CA ILE A 235 -7.39 -14.12 -19.05
C ILE A 235 -8.57 -15.03 -18.74
N PHE A 236 -9.78 -14.68 -19.21
CA PHE A 236 -10.96 -15.53 -19.05
C PHE A 236 -10.74 -16.93 -19.63
N ASP A 237 -10.25 -17.04 -20.86
CA ASP A 237 -9.96 -18.34 -21.48
C ASP A 237 -8.94 -19.14 -20.67
N THR A 238 -7.90 -18.47 -20.15
CA THR A 238 -6.88 -19.10 -19.30
C THR A 238 -7.48 -19.63 -17.99
N VAL A 239 -8.38 -18.87 -17.37
CA VAL A 239 -9.06 -19.23 -16.13
C VAL A 239 -10.04 -20.37 -16.37
N LYS A 240 -10.82 -20.32 -17.44
CA LYS A 240 -11.80 -21.35 -17.84
C LYS A 240 -11.14 -22.68 -18.20
N VAL A 241 -10.01 -22.66 -18.92
CA VAL A 241 -9.26 -23.88 -19.25
C VAL A 241 -8.74 -24.57 -17.99
N LYS A 242 -8.35 -23.79 -16.99
CA LYS A 242 -7.84 -24.29 -15.71
C LYS A 242 -8.93 -24.59 -14.69
N ASN A 243 -10.18 -24.19 -14.94
CA ASN A 243 -11.25 -24.38 -13.97
C ASN A 243 -12.64 -24.44 -14.60
N THR A 244 -13.25 -25.62 -14.55
CA THR A 244 -14.59 -25.87 -15.09
C THR A 244 -15.71 -25.79 -14.05
N LYS A 245 -15.38 -25.50 -12.78
CA LYS A 245 -16.33 -25.56 -11.65
C LYS A 245 -16.60 -24.23 -10.95
N SER A 246 -15.77 -23.21 -11.17
CA SER A 246 -15.98 -21.89 -10.54
C SER A 246 -16.96 -21.03 -11.34
N ASP A 247 -17.77 -20.29 -10.61
CA ASP A 247 -18.53 -19.16 -11.10
C ASP A 247 -17.56 -17.99 -11.33
N ILE A 248 -17.57 -17.47 -12.56
CA ILE A 248 -16.68 -16.38 -12.97
C ILE A 248 -17.53 -15.13 -13.17
N LEU A 249 -17.12 -14.05 -12.51
CA LEU A 249 -17.65 -12.71 -12.75
C LEU A 249 -16.59 -11.88 -13.48
N ILE A 250 -16.96 -11.21 -14.55
CA ILE A 250 -16.12 -10.24 -15.24
C ILE A 250 -16.63 -8.85 -14.89
N VAL A 251 -15.76 -7.99 -14.39
CA VAL A 251 -16.08 -6.60 -14.02
C VAL A 251 -15.23 -5.66 -14.87
N VAL A 252 -15.88 -4.80 -15.65
CA VAL A 252 -15.20 -3.90 -16.60
C VAL A 252 -15.84 -2.53 -16.57
N ASP A 253 -15.00 -1.50 -16.50
CA ASP A 253 -15.38 -0.10 -16.66
C ASP A 253 -15.70 0.19 -18.11
N SER A 254 -16.76 0.94 -18.41
CA SER A 254 -17.14 1.20 -19.80
C SER A 254 -16.56 2.48 -20.37
N ASP A 255 -15.96 3.34 -19.53
CA ASP A 255 -15.50 4.69 -19.90
C ASP A 255 -16.62 5.51 -20.59
N GLY A 256 -17.85 5.36 -20.11
CA GLY A 256 -19.05 6.02 -20.64
C GLY A 256 -19.68 5.40 -21.89
N ASN A 257 -19.26 4.19 -22.30
CA ASN A 257 -19.81 3.47 -23.45
C ASN A 257 -20.06 1.98 -23.17
N GLU A 258 -21.15 1.74 -22.44
CA GLU A 258 -21.56 0.40 -21.97
C GLU A 258 -21.86 -0.57 -23.12
N GLU A 259 -22.62 -0.13 -24.13
CA GLU A 259 -23.06 -1.00 -25.23
C GLU A 259 -21.89 -1.52 -26.07
N GLU A 260 -20.91 -0.65 -26.37
CA GLU A 260 -19.74 -1.03 -27.17
C GLU A 260 -18.81 -1.95 -26.36
N THR A 261 -18.58 -1.62 -25.09
CA THR A 261 -17.76 -2.44 -24.19
C THR A 261 -18.38 -3.82 -24.00
N GLN A 262 -19.69 -3.89 -23.80
CA GLN A 262 -20.42 -5.16 -23.66
C GLN A 262 -20.28 -6.02 -24.92
N LYS A 263 -20.50 -5.45 -26.11
CA LYS A 263 -20.35 -6.19 -27.39
C LYS A 263 -18.93 -6.70 -27.57
N ALA A 264 -17.92 -5.87 -27.32
CA ALA A 264 -16.52 -6.24 -27.51
C ALA A 264 -16.06 -7.42 -26.63
N ILE A 265 -16.62 -7.53 -25.42
CA ILE A 265 -16.34 -8.65 -24.50
C ILE A 265 -17.18 -9.88 -24.87
N GLN A 266 -18.48 -9.72 -25.13
CA GLN A 266 -19.38 -10.83 -25.47
C GLN A 266 -19.06 -11.49 -26.82
N GLU A 267 -18.51 -10.76 -27.79
CA GLU A 267 -18.03 -11.34 -29.05
C GLU A 267 -16.86 -12.32 -28.84
N LYS A 268 -16.10 -12.15 -27.75
CA LYS A 268 -14.88 -12.91 -27.47
C LYS A 268 -15.05 -13.96 -26.36
N ILE A 269 -16.15 -13.91 -25.61
CA ILE A 269 -16.40 -14.77 -24.45
C ILE A 269 -17.74 -15.49 -24.60
N ASP A 270 -17.73 -16.81 -24.48
CA ASP A 270 -18.94 -17.64 -24.52
C ASP A 270 -19.67 -17.61 -23.16
N ASN A 271 -20.88 -17.03 -23.12
CA ASN A 271 -21.70 -16.69 -21.95
C ASN A 271 -22.16 -17.86 -21.05
N LYS A 272 -21.75 -19.10 -21.31
CA LYS A 272 -22.37 -20.26 -20.64
C LYS A 272 -21.99 -20.44 -19.16
N ASN A 273 -20.86 -19.88 -18.71
CA ASN A 273 -20.35 -20.03 -17.34
C ASN A 273 -19.75 -18.72 -16.79
N CYS A 274 -20.29 -17.56 -17.17
CA CYS A 274 -19.73 -16.28 -16.77
C CYS A 274 -20.82 -15.21 -16.66
N ASP A 275 -20.81 -14.47 -15.56
CA ASP A 275 -21.56 -13.23 -15.42
C ASP A 275 -20.69 -12.06 -15.84
N LEU A 276 -21.29 -11.08 -16.52
CA LEU A 276 -20.62 -9.87 -16.98
C LEU A 276 -21.28 -8.66 -16.33
N VAL A 277 -20.46 -7.88 -15.63
CA VAL A 277 -20.82 -6.60 -15.04
C VAL A 277 -20.05 -5.51 -15.77
N ILE A 278 -20.80 -4.65 -16.45
CA ILE A 278 -20.29 -3.43 -17.06
C ILE A 278 -20.63 -2.26 -16.14
N ILE A 279 -19.63 -1.45 -15.82
CA ILE A 279 -19.79 -0.26 -15.01
C ILE A 279 -19.87 0.95 -15.94
N ASN A 280 -20.78 1.87 -15.66
CA ASN A 280 -21.09 2.98 -16.57
C ASN A 280 -19.86 3.83 -16.91
N ASP A 281 -19.20 4.43 -15.92
CA ASP A 281 -17.96 5.17 -16.16
C ASP A 281 -16.81 4.47 -15.46
N HIS A 282 -16.77 4.58 -14.12
CA HIS A 282 -15.73 3.96 -13.31
C HIS A 282 -16.30 3.25 -12.07
N ILE A 283 -15.60 2.22 -11.59
CA ILE A 283 -16.02 1.44 -10.42
C ILE A 283 -16.20 2.30 -9.16
N GLU A 284 -15.48 3.41 -9.06
CA GLU A 284 -15.55 4.28 -7.89
C GLU A 284 -16.82 5.13 -7.85
N ASP A 285 -17.56 5.21 -8.96
CA ASP A 285 -18.81 5.98 -9.03
C ASP A 285 -19.91 5.42 -8.13
N TRP A 286 -19.79 4.15 -7.74
CA TRP A 286 -20.67 3.52 -6.75
C TRP A 286 -20.66 4.23 -5.39
N PHE A 287 -19.62 5.01 -5.10
CA PHE A 287 -19.43 5.72 -3.84
C PHE A 287 -19.47 7.25 -4.05
N MET A 288 -20.12 7.72 -5.11
CA MET A 288 -20.43 9.14 -5.27
C MET A 288 -21.65 9.52 -4.41
N PRO A 289 -21.65 10.70 -3.76
CA PRO A 289 -20.69 11.80 -3.90
C PRO A 289 -19.48 11.71 -2.96
N GLU A 290 -19.39 10.71 -2.09
CA GLU A 290 -18.37 10.61 -1.03
C GLU A 290 -16.94 10.69 -1.58
N VAL A 291 -16.74 10.22 -2.81
CA VAL A 291 -15.44 10.18 -3.47
C VAL A 291 -15.21 11.24 -4.55
N ALA A 292 -16.14 12.19 -4.74
CA ALA A 292 -16.08 13.16 -5.84
C ALA A 292 -14.82 14.03 -5.88
N ASP A 293 -14.34 14.44 -4.71
CA ASP A 293 -13.13 15.26 -4.57
C ASP A 293 -11.86 14.42 -4.29
N PHE A 294 -11.96 13.09 -4.35
CA PHE A 294 -10.84 12.23 -4.02
C PHE A 294 -9.92 12.09 -5.23
N SER A 295 -8.62 12.30 -5.02
CA SER A 295 -7.63 11.83 -5.99
C SER A 295 -7.63 10.31 -6.02
N LYS A 296 -7.33 9.71 -7.18
CA LYS A 296 -7.25 8.25 -7.35
C LYS A 296 -6.42 7.54 -6.27
N LEU A 297 -5.40 8.21 -5.74
CA LEU A 297 -4.62 7.68 -4.62
C LEU A 297 -5.32 7.79 -3.25
N LYS A 298 -5.96 8.93 -2.95
CA LYS A 298 -6.74 9.08 -1.71
C LYS A 298 -7.88 8.07 -1.66
N LEU A 299 -8.43 7.76 -2.83
CA LEU A 299 -9.44 6.74 -3.05
C LEU A 299 -8.90 5.35 -2.69
N MET A 300 -7.76 4.95 -3.27
CA MET A 300 -7.10 3.67 -2.95
C MET A 300 -6.74 3.52 -1.46
N GLN A 301 -6.36 4.62 -0.79
CA GLN A 301 -5.99 4.59 0.63
C GLN A 301 -7.22 4.50 1.56
N SER A 302 -8.32 5.12 1.19
CA SER A 302 -9.50 5.22 2.06
C SER A 302 -10.60 4.21 1.69
N MET A 303 -10.42 3.42 0.62
CA MET A 303 -11.47 2.56 0.09
C MET A 303 -12.04 1.59 1.11
N ASP A 304 -11.18 0.90 1.89
CA ASP A 304 -11.63 -0.02 2.93
C ASP A 304 -12.55 0.69 3.95
N SER A 305 -12.21 1.91 4.36
CA SER A 305 -13.03 2.68 5.31
C SER A 305 -14.32 3.22 4.66
N ILE A 306 -14.25 3.71 3.43
CA ILE A 306 -15.43 4.17 2.68
C ILE A 306 -16.41 3.02 2.52
N VAL A 307 -15.94 1.87 2.07
CA VAL A 307 -16.76 0.67 1.90
C VAL A 307 -17.32 0.22 3.24
N ASP A 308 -16.54 0.21 4.32
CA ASP A 308 -17.00 -0.18 5.66
C ASP A 308 -18.11 0.73 6.20
N GLU A 309 -18.03 2.04 5.96
CA GLU A 309 -19.04 3.02 6.38
C GLU A 309 -20.27 3.07 5.45
N SER A 310 -20.15 2.62 4.20
CA SER A 310 -21.23 2.69 3.19
C SER A 310 -22.36 1.69 3.42
N ASP A 311 -23.62 2.07 3.20
CA ASP A 311 -24.72 1.10 3.16
C ASP A 311 -24.79 0.42 1.78
N LEU A 312 -24.17 -0.76 1.64
CA LEU A 312 -24.17 -1.52 0.39
C LEU A 312 -25.58 -1.89 -0.09
N GLU A 313 -26.57 -2.01 0.80
CA GLU A 313 -27.95 -2.33 0.40
C GLU A 313 -28.67 -1.12 -0.17
N GLU A 314 -28.35 0.07 0.32
CA GLU A 314 -28.82 1.33 -0.27
C GLU A 314 -28.13 1.61 -1.61
N LEU A 315 -26.81 1.49 -1.68
CA LEU A 315 -26.05 1.69 -2.91
C LEU A 315 -26.46 0.71 -4.01
N SER A 316 -26.72 -0.56 -3.67
CA SER A 316 -27.18 -1.57 -4.64
C SER A 316 -28.56 -1.23 -5.25
N LYS A 317 -29.38 -0.39 -4.62
CA LYS A 317 -30.64 0.08 -5.21
C LYS A 317 -30.41 1.16 -6.28
N ASN A 318 -29.31 1.90 -6.15
CA ASN A 318 -28.96 3.01 -7.03
C ASN A 318 -28.03 2.59 -8.17
N HIS A 319 -27.24 1.54 -7.97
CA HIS A 319 -26.27 1.03 -8.94
C HIS A 319 -26.52 -0.45 -9.25
N GLU A 320 -27.09 -0.74 -10.42
CA GLU A 320 -27.38 -2.11 -10.87
C GLU A 320 -26.10 -2.97 -10.98
N SER A 321 -24.99 -2.36 -11.43
CA SER A 321 -23.69 -3.03 -11.53
C SER A 321 -23.13 -3.44 -10.17
N LEU A 322 -23.28 -2.59 -9.14
CA LEU A 322 -22.91 -2.94 -7.76
C LEU A 322 -23.80 -4.07 -7.22
N ALA A 323 -25.11 -4.01 -7.45
CA ALA A 323 -26.05 -5.05 -7.00
C ALA A 323 -25.63 -6.44 -7.50
N LYS A 324 -25.29 -6.55 -8.80
CA LYS A 324 -24.81 -7.80 -9.40
C LYS A 324 -23.53 -8.32 -8.74
N VAL A 325 -22.58 -7.44 -8.42
CA VAL A 325 -21.34 -7.82 -7.71
C VAL A 325 -21.65 -8.31 -6.29
N VAL A 326 -22.51 -7.60 -5.58
CA VAL A 326 -22.90 -7.94 -4.20
C VAL A 326 -23.66 -9.27 -4.17
N ASP A 327 -24.59 -9.49 -5.10
CA ASP A 327 -25.33 -10.74 -5.23
C ASP A 327 -24.39 -11.90 -5.57
N PHE A 328 -23.49 -11.71 -6.55
CA PHE A 328 -22.46 -12.69 -6.88
C PHE A 328 -21.60 -13.05 -5.67
N LEU A 329 -21.22 -12.09 -4.81
CA LEU A 329 -20.45 -12.39 -3.61
C LEU A 329 -21.29 -13.07 -2.50
N ARG A 330 -22.59 -12.76 -2.42
CA ARG A 330 -23.51 -13.25 -1.38
C ARG A 330 -23.97 -14.68 -1.60
N GLU A 331 -24.24 -15.07 -2.84
CA GLU A 331 -24.58 -16.45 -3.23
C GLU A 331 -23.50 -17.46 -2.78
#